data_AF-A0A2P2LBD9-F1
#
_entry.id   AF-A0A2P2LBD9-F1
#
_cell.length_a   1.000
_cell.length_b   1.000
_cell.length_c   1.000
_cell.angle_alpha   90.00
_cell.angle_beta   90.00
_cell.angle_gamma   90.00
#
_symmetry.space_group_name_H-M   'P 1'
#
loop_
_entity.id
_entity.type
_entity.pdbx_description
1 polymer ?
#
loop_
_entity_poly.entity_id
_entity_poly.type
_entity_poly.pdbx_seq_one_letter_code
_entity_poly.pdbx_strand_id
1 'polypeptide(L)'
;MLLLPFLTLWYFIFRSLRRQGQSLEKVSRGMILAPLLGIILNLLDASVETEYGTLNDVVDVFASMDCPDTVHCGFQYLLEYDWAGFLRGDAYLSKLGQLENFLSLLISRFESQQLERMRWGGEIDVDDDTCCICYTYKADAQFAPCSHRSCHGCITRHLLNCHRCFFCNATVLEVIKIGKESA
;
A
#
# COMPACT_ATOMS: atom_id res chain seq x y z
N MET A 1 3.88 3.38 14.49
CA MET A 1 3.62 1.95 14.83
C MET A 1 2.19 1.46 14.63
N LEU A 2 1.20 2.28 14.24
CA LEU A 2 -0.19 1.84 14.01
C LEU A 2 -0.57 1.66 12.52
N LEU A 3 0.36 1.83 11.58
CA LEU A 3 0.06 1.95 10.15
C LEU A 3 0.29 0.66 9.34
N LEU A 4 1.12 -0.26 9.84
CA LEU A 4 1.32 -1.60 9.25
C LEU A 4 0.01 -2.42 9.08
N PRO A 5 -0.93 -2.46 10.04
CA PRO A 5 -2.18 -3.19 9.84
C PRO A 5 -3.05 -2.55 8.75
N PHE A 6 -3.07 -1.21 8.63
CA PHE A 6 -3.79 -0.52 7.56
C PHE A 6 -3.19 -0.79 6.19
N LEU A 7 -1.85 -0.84 6.08
CA LEU A 7 -1.15 -1.19 4.85
C LEU A 7 -1.48 -2.62 4.39
N THR A 8 -1.45 -3.59 5.30
CA THR A 8 -1.81 -4.98 4.98
C THR A 8 -3.29 -5.14 4.61
N LEU A 9 -4.19 -4.41 5.27
CA LEU A 9 -5.63 -4.44 4.99
C LEU A 9 -5.97 -3.76 3.67
N TRP A 10 -5.42 -2.57 3.43
CA TRP A 10 -5.52 -1.83 2.16
C TRP A 10 -5.07 -2.71 0.99
N TYR A 11 -3.86 -3.25 1.14
CA TYR A 11 -3.25 -4.11 0.16
C TYR A 11 -4.05 -5.40 -0.08
N PHE A 12 -4.59 -6.04 0.97
CA PHE A 12 -5.43 -7.24 0.86
C PHE A 12 -6.76 -6.98 0.15
N ILE A 13 -7.41 -5.85 0.43
CA ILE A 13 -8.69 -5.47 -0.18
C ILE A 13 -8.52 -5.22 -1.68
N PHE A 14 -7.54 -4.40 -2.09
CA PHE A 14 -7.29 -4.13 -3.51
C PHE A 14 -6.81 -5.38 -4.27
N ARG A 15 -6.01 -6.23 -3.64
CA ARG A 15 -5.56 -7.52 -4.19
C ARG A 15 -6.71 -8.51 -4.40
N SER A 16 -7.68 -8.55 -3.48
CA SER A 16 -8.88 -9.39 -3.62
C SER A 16 -9.79 -8.92 -4.77
N LEU A 17 -9.90 -7.60 -4.96
CA LEU A 17 -10.67 -7.01 -6.06
C LEU A 17 -10.04 -7.28 -7.43
N ARG A 18 -8.70 -7.31 -7.51
CA ARG A 18 -7.96 -7.52 -8.77
C ARG A 18 -7.85 -8.99 -9.21
N ARG A 19 -8.08 -9.98 -8.33
CA ARG A 19 -7.82 -11.41 -8.59
C ARG A 19 -9.03 -12.35 -8.74
N GLN A 20 -10.27 -11.89 -8.67
CA GLN A 20 -11.41 -12.80 -8.81
C GLN A 20 -11.69 -13.18 -10.28
N GLY A 21 -10.92 -14.16 -10.76
CA GLY A 21 -11.24 -15.02 -11.90
C GLY A 21 -11.58 -16.45 -11.49
N GLN A 22 -11.71 -16.75 -10.19
CA GLN A 22 -12.13 -18.09 -9.72
C GLN A 22 -13.15 -17.97 -8.61
N SER A 23 -14.21 -18.76 -8.77
CA SER A 23 -15.44 -18.86 -8.00
C SER A 23 -15.26 -18.68 -6.49
N LEU A 24 -15.77 -17.57 -5.97
CA LEU A 24 -16.18 -17.44 -4.58
C LEU A 24 -17.45 -16.60 -4.57
N GLU A 25 -18.42 -17.01 -3.77
CA GLU A 25 -19.79 -16.49 -3.69
C GLU A 25 -19.92 -14.97 -3.88
N LYS A 26 -20.94 -14.57 -4.66
CA LYS A 26 -21.72 -13.32 -4.77
C LYS A 26 -21.40 -12.10 -3.85
N VAL A 27 -20.16 -11.81 -3.48
CA VAL A 27 -19.83 -10.56 -2.80
C VAL A 27 -19.72 -9.49 -3.88
N SER A 28 -20.74 -8.63 -3.98
CA SER A 28 -20.71 -7.52 -4.92
C SER A 28 -19.56 -6.59 -4.55
N ARG A 29 -18.80 -6.14 -5.55
CA ARG A 29 -17.60 -5.30 -5.34
C ARG A 29 -17.90 -4.07 -4.49
N GLY A 30 -19.06 -3.44 -4.69
CA GLY A 30 -19.49 -2.31 -3.87
C GLY A 30 -19.71 -2.61 -2.39
N MET A 31 -20.00 -3.87 -2.00
CA MET A 31 -20.08 -4.25 -0.58
C MET A 31 -18.72 -4.29 0.11
N ILE A 32 -17.63 -4.38 -0.65
CA ILE A 32 -16.25 -4.28 -0.14
C ILE A 32 -15.75 -2.84 -0.27
N LEU A 33 -16.00 -2.23 -1.43
CA LEU A 33 -15.51 -0.91 -1.77
C LEU A 33 -16.19 0.17 -0.93
N ALA A 34 -17.50 0.10 -0.67
CA ALA A 34 -18.20 1.17 0.06
C ALA A 34 -17.70 1.32 1.51
N PRO A 35 -17.53 0.24 2.29
CA PRO A 35 -16.89 0.34 3.59
C PRO A 35 -15.46 0.86 3.50
N LEU A 36 -14.68 0.42 2.50
CA LEU A 36 -13.31 0.90 2.30
C LEU A 36 -13.26 2.40 2.06
N LEU A 37 -14.09 2.91 1.14
CA LEU A 37 -14.22 4.33 0.86
C LEU A 37 -14.62 5.11 2.11
N GLY A 38 -15.60 4.61 2.86
CA GLY A 38 -16.03 5.21 4.11
C GLY A 38 -14.91 5.30 5.16
N ILE A 39 -14.11 4.24 5.31
CA ILE A 39 -12.97 4.22 6.24
C ILE A 39 -11.92 5.26 5.83
N ILE A 40 -11.55 5.32 4.54
CA ILE A 40 -10.59 6.33 4.03
C ILE A 40 -11.08 7.72 4.38
N LEU A 41 -12.32 8.05 4.01
CA LEU A 41 -12.86 9.39 4.21
C LEU A 41 -12.94 9.75 5.69
N ASN A 42 -13.33 8.81 6.55
CA ASN A 42 -13.33 9.05 8.00
C ASN A 42 -11.90 9.30 8.54
N LEU A 43 -10.89 8.62 8.02
CA LEU A 43 -9.49 8.88 8.38
C LEU A 43 -9.03 10.26 7.89
N LEU A 44 -9.48 10.69 6.72
CA LEU A 44 -9.22 12.02 6.19
C LEU A 44 -9.87 13.10 7.05
N ASP A 45 -11.16 12.96 7.37
CA ASP A 45 -11.87 13.90 8.24
C ASP A 45 -11.20 13.98 9.63
N ALA A 46 -10.82 12.84 10.22
CA ALA A 46 -10.12 12.80 11.50
C ALA A 46 -8.72 13.46 11.47
N SER A 47 -8.09 13.55 10.29
CA SER A 47 -6.80 14.25 10.14
C SER A 47 -6.93 15.77 10.22
N VAL A 48 -8.14 16.31 10.00
CA VAL A 48 -8.44 17.76 10.01
C VAL A 48 -8.78 18.25 11.42
N GLU A 49 -9.34 17.41 12.30
CA GLU A 49 -9.89 17.81 13.60
C GLU A 49 -8.87 17.94 14.75
N THR A 50 -7.61 17.54 14.58
CA THR A 50 -6.65 17.56 15.69
C THR A 50 -6.03 18.94 15.93
N GLU A 51 -6.49 19.65 16.96
CA GLU A 51 -5.91 20.90 17.50
C GLU A 51 -4.48 20.73 18.08
N TYR A 52 -4.03 19.49 18.27
CA TYR A 52 -2.66 19.16 18.69
C TYR A 52 -1.96 18.33 17.61
N GLY A 53 -1.20 19.03 16.75
CA GLY A 53 -0.09 18.56 15.90
C GLY A 53 -0.17 17.19 15.21
N THR A 54 -0.19 17.20 13.87
CA THR A 54 0.39 16.22 12.90
C THR A 54 0.40 14.70 13.22
N LEU A 55 -0.37 14.19 14.17
CA LEU A 55 -0.25 12.79 14.61
C LEU A 55 -0.82 11.80 13.58
N ASN A 56 -1.72 12.27 12.70
CA ASN A 56 -2.45 11.44 11.72
C ASN A 56 -2.43 12.05 10.31
N ASP A 57 -1.26 12.45 9.80
CA ASP A 57 -1.14 12.90 8.40
C ASP A 57 -1.25 11.69 7.45
N VAL A 58 -2.48 11.36 7.08
CA VAL A 58 -2.80 10.24 6.18
C VAL A 58 -2.11 10.41 4.82
N VAL A 59 -1.95 11.65 4.33
CA VAL A 59 -1.27 11.92 3.07
C VAL A 59 0.20 11.52 3.18
N ASP A 60 0.87 11.89 4.27
CA ASP A 60 2.28 11.52 4.50
C ASP A 60 2.48 10.01 4.61
N VAL A 61 1.56 9.33 5.31
CA VAL A 61 1.58 7.87 5.44
C VAL A 61 1.54 7.19 4.08
N PHE A 62 0.59 7.55 3.23
CA PHE A 62 0.50 6.96 1.89
C PHE A 62 1.67 7.40 0.99
N ALA A 63 2.16 8.64 1.14
CA ALA A 63 3.30 9.15 0.38
C ALA A 63 4.61 8.41 0.70
N SER A 64 4.78 8.01 1.97
CA SER A 64 5.96 7.25 2.43
C SER A 64 6.01 5.79 1.96
N MET A 65 4.96 5.28 1.31
CA MET A 65 4.93 3.90 0.84
C MET A 65 5.83 3.70 -0.38
N ASP A 66 6.60 2.61 -0.41
CA ASP A 66 7.47 2.24 -1.55
C ASP A 66 6.71 1.75 -2.81
N CYS A 67 5.44 2.11 -2.98
CA CYS A 67 4.60 1.65 -4.09
C CYS A 67 3.64 2.72 -4.63
N PRO A 68 4.14 3.91 -5.03
CA PRO A 68 3.31 5.05 -5.44
C PRO A 68 2.30 4.71 -6.55
N ASP A 69 2.73 3.94 -7.56
CA ASP A 69 1.85 3.52 -8.66
C ASP A 69 0.67 2.66 -8.19
N THR A 70 0.91 1.77 -7.22
CA THR A 70 -0.15 0.89 -6.68
C THR A 70 -1.15 1.69 -5.88
N VAL A 71 -0.66 2.64 -5.09
CA VAL A 71 -1.48 3.54 -4.30
C VAL A 71 -2.34 4.41 -5.23
N HIS A 72 -1.71 5.04 -6.24
CA HIS A 72 -2.39 5.84 -7.26
C HIS A 72 -3.48 5.04 -7.98
N CYS A 73 -3.14 3.88 -8.54
CA CYS A 73 -4.12 3.04 -9.24
C CYS A 73 -5.28 2.61 -8.33
N GLY A 74 -5.04 2.38 -7.03
CA GLY A 74 -6.08 2.01 -6.07
C GLY A 74 -7.08 3.15 -5.85
N PHE A 75 -6.60 4.37 -5.61
CA PHE A 75 -7.46 5.53 -5.44
C PHE A 75 -8.17 5.93 -6.73
N GLN A 76 -7.49 5.86 -7.88
CA GLN A 76 -8.10 6.08 -9.18
C GLN A 76 -9.22 5.07 -9.44
N TYR A 77 -9.02 3.79 -9.09
CA TYR A 77 -10.07 2.78 -9.19
C TYR A 77 -11.29 3.09 -8.31
N LEU A 78 -11.10 3.65 -7.11
CA LEU A 78 -12.20 4.07 -6.24
C LEU A 78 -12.98 5.25 -6.83
N LEU A 79 -12.30 6.21 -7.46
CA LEU A 79 -12.92 7.37 -8.10
C LEU A 79 -13.74 6.98 -9.33
N GLU A 80 -13.22 6.06 -10.15
CA GLU A 80 -13.85 5.62 -11.39
C GLU A 80 -14.94 4.55 -11.17
N TYR A 81 -15.10 4.03 -9.94
CA TYR A 81 -16.09 3.00 -9.66
C TYR A 81 -17.52 3.56 -9.76
N ASP A 82 -18.44 2.78 -10.34
CA ASP A 82 -19.85 3.15 -10.41
C ASP A 82 -20.54 2.93 -9.05
N TRP A 83 -20.68 4.00 -8.29
CA TRP A 83 -21.32 3.99 -6.97
C TRP A 83 -22.83 4.25 -6.99
N ALA A 84 -23.47 4.38 -8.16
CA ALA A 84 -24.88 4.79 -8.26
C ALA A 84 -25.85 3.90 -7.45
N GLY A 85 -25.46 2.66 -7.13
CA GLY A 85 -26.22 1.72 -6.30
C GLY A 85 -25.84 1.64 -4.82
N PHE A 86 -24.80 2.34 -4.36
CA PHE A 86 -24.22 2.13 -3.02
C PHE A 86 -24.22 3.39 -2.14
N LEU A 87 -24.15 4.58 -2.73
CA LEU A 87 -24.08 5.86 -2.01
C LEU A 87 -25.30 6.72 -2.39
N ARG A 88 -25.92 7.38 -1.41
CA ARG A 88 -27.16 8.15 -1.63
C ARG A 88 -26.89 9.64 -1.82
N GLY A 89 -27.34 10.19 -2.96
CA GLY A 89 -27.56 11.65 -3.17
C GLY A 89 -26.30 12.51 -3.21
N ASP A 90 -26.45 13.82 -3.00
CA ASP A 90 -25.38 14.83 -3.15
C ASP A 90 -24.18 14.63 -2.20
N ALA A 91 -24.39 13.95 -1.07
CA ALA A 91 -23.33 13.57 -0.13
C ALA A 91 -22.31 12.58 -0.72
N TYR A 92 -22.66 11.88 -1.79
CA TYR A 92 -21.74 11.03 -2.55
C TYR A 92 -20.76 11.86 -3.37
N LEU A 93 -21.24 12.89 -4.08
CA LEU A 93 -20.41 13.75 -4.92
C LEU A 93 -19.40 14.53 -4.10
N SER A 94 -19.79 15.03 -2.93
CA SER A 94 -18.86 15.72 -2.02
C SER A 94 -17.77 14.78 -1.51
N LYS A 95 -18.11 13.53 -1.17
CA LYS A 95 -17.16 12.49 -0.76
C LYS A 95 -16.19 12.09 -1.87
N LEU A 96 -16.64 12.01 -3.12
CA LEU A 96 -15.74 11.81 -4.25
C LEU A 96 -14.82 13.00 -4.46
N GLY A 97 -15.34 14.23 -4.37
CA GLY A 97 -14.51 15.43 -4.46
C GLY A 97 -13.44 15.49 -3.37
N GLN A 98 -13.75 15.06 -2.15
CA GLN A 98 -12.74 14.91 -1.08
C GLN A 98 -11.66 13.88 -1.46
N LEU A 99 -12.05 12.74 -2.03
CA LEU A 99 -11.11 11.72 -2.47
C LEU A 99 -10.23 12.19 -3.66
N GLU A 100 -10.78 12.96 -4.59
CA GLU A 100 -10.05 13.57 -5.71
C GLU A 100 -9.00 14.57 -5.21
N ASN A 101 -9.38 15.43 -4.27
CA ASN A 101 -8.48 16.38 -3.63
C ASN A 101 -7.35 15.63 -2.90
N PHE A 102 -7.70 14.58 -2.15
CA PHE A 102 -6.72 13.75 -1.47
C PHE A 102 -5.73 13.08 -2.44
N LEU A 103 -6.22 12.49 -3.53
CA LEU A 103 -5.36 11.88 -4.54
C LEU A 103 -4.42 12.91 -5.18
N SER A 104 -4.90 14.12 -5.46
CA SER A 104 -4.08 15.20 -6.02
C SER A 104 -2.95 15.61 -5.06
N LEU A 105 -3.26 15.75 -3.77
CA LEU A 105 -2.26 16.03 -2.73
C LEU A 105 -1.23 14.92 -2.62
N LEU A 106 -1.69 13.67 -2.69
CA LEU A 106 -0.83 12.50 -2.59
C LEU A 106 0.15 12.42 -3.77
N ILE A 107 -0.31 12.65 -5.00
CA ILE A 107 0.54 12.71 -6.21
C ILE A 107 1.60 13.81 -6.05
N SER A 108 1.19 15.02 -5.67
CA SER A 108 2.12 16.14 -5.46
C SER A 108 3.20 15.82 -4.40
N ARG A 109 2.81 15.10 -3.34
CA ARG A 109 3.74 14.68 -2.28
C ARG A 109 4.70 13.60 -2.75
N PHE A 110 4.24 12.62 -3.54
CA PHE A 110 5.11 11.64 -4.18
C PHE A 110 6.15 12.31 -5.09
N GLU A 111 5.73 13.27 -5.93
CA GLU A 111 6.64 14.02 -6.81
C GLU A 111 7.69 14.81 -6.01
N SER A 112 7.26 15.46 -4.93
CA SER A 112 8.15 16.23 -4.05
C SER A 112 9.17 15.33 -3.35
N GLN A 113 8.74 14.20 -2.77
CA GLN A 113 9.64 13.24 -2.11
C GLN A 113 10.60 12.57 -3.09
N GLN A 114 10.17 12.29 -4.33
CA GLN A 114 11.08 11.78 -5.36
C GLN A 114 12.13 12.83 -5.74
N LEU A 115 11.73 14.10 -5.88
CA LEU A 115 12.66 15.19 -6.18
C LEU A 115 13.66 15.41 -5.03
N GLU A 116 13.23 15.32 -3.78
CA GLU A 116 14.11 15.39 -2.61
C GLU A 116 15.07 14.21 -2.53
N ARG A 117 14.60 12.98 -2.77
CA ARG A 117 15.44 11.77 -2.81
C ARG A 117 16.46 11.82 -3.96
N MET A 118 16.11 12.46 -5.08
CA MET A 118 17.01 12.69 -6.22
C MET A 118 18.04 13.81 -5.93
N ARG A 119 17.66 14.82 -5.14
CA ARG A 119 18.46 16.02 -4.84
C ARG A 119 19.44 15.81 -3.69
N TRP A 120 19.11 14.92 -2.75
CA TRP A 120 20.00 14.44 -1.69
C TRP A 120 20.32 12.97 -1.95
N GLY A 121 21.16 12.70 -2.95
CA GLY A 121 21.65 11.34 -3.29
C GLY A 121 22.58 10.74 -2.23
N GLY A 122 22.28 10.90 -0.95
CA GLY A 122 23.09 10.46 0.17
C GLY A 122 22.22 9.78 1.22
N GLU A 123 22.25 8.45 1.20
CA GLU A 123 22.16 7.54 2.35
C GLU A 123 21.77 8.22 3.68
N ILE A 124 20.47 8.35 3.92
CA ILE A 124 19.96 7.98 5.23
C ILE A 124 19.27 6.65 5.00
N ASP A 125 20.10 5.64 4.71
CA ASP A 125 19.75 4.26 4.99
C ASP A 125 19.60 4.22 6.52
N VAL A 126 18.39 4.53 7.00
CA VAL A 126 17.98 3.96 8.27
C VAL A 126 17.93 2.47 7.94
N ASP A 127 19.08 1.83 8.09
CA ASP A 127 19.36 0.42 7.99
C ASP A 127 18.43 -0.29 8.97
N ASP A 128 17.16 -0.40 8.57
CA ASP A 128 16.30 -1.49 8.96
C ASP A 128 16.42 -2.52 7.84
N ASP A 129 17.64 -2.97 7.55
CA ASP A 129 17.86 -4.27 6.92
C ASP A 129 17.25 -5.37 7.79
N THR A 130 16.56 -5.12 8.91
CA THR A 130 15.80 -6.16 9.60
C THR A 130 14.62 -6.61 8.75
N CYS A 131 14.48 -7.92 8.59
CA CYS A 131 13.32 -8.52 7.96
C CYS A 131 12.04 -8.12 8.71
N CYS A 132 11.17 -7.36 8.07
CA CYS A 132 9.89 -6.91 8.62
C CYS A 132 8.86 -8.02 8.90
N ILE A 133 9.19 -9.28 8.61
CA ILE A 133 8.34 -10.44 8.91
C ILE A 133 8.73 -11.08 10.24
N CYS A 134 10.03 -11.25 10.50
CA CYS A 134 10.51 -11.89 11.72
C CYS A 134 11.18 -10.94 12.72
N TYR A 135 11.48 -9.71 12.30
CA TYR A 135 12.16 -8.68 13.10
C TYR A 135 13.44 -9.17 13.81
N THR A 136 14.07 -10.23 13.29
CA THR A 136 15.20 -10.92 13.94
C THR A 136 16.42 -11.00 13.03
N TYR A 137 16.21 -11.35 11.76
CA TYR A 137 17.28 -11.56 10.79
C TYR A 137 17.31 -10.42 9.77
N LYS A 138 18.44 -10.28 9.06
CA LYS A 138 18.57 -9.31 7.99
C LYS A 138 17.74 -9.66 6.75
N ALA A 139 17.30 -8.66 5.99
CA ALA A 139 16.56 -8.71 4.74
C ALA A 139 17.54 -8.98 3.59
N ASP A 140 18.14 -10.16 3.66
CA ASP A 140 19.23 -10.67 2.83
C ASP A 140 18.76 -11.37 1.55
N ALA A 141 17.49 -11.27 1.19
CA ALA A 141 16.95 -11.83 -0.03
C ALA A 141 15.80 -10.98 -0.60
N GLN A 142 15.57 -11.10 -1.91
CA GLN A 142 14.46 -10.46 -2.61
C GLN A 142 13.71 -11.42 -3.52
N PHE A 143 12.44 -11.12 -3.75
CA PHE A 143 11.62 -11.76 -4.77
C PHE A 143 11.85 -11.13 -6.15
N ALA A 144 12.03 -11.93 -7.20
CA ALA A 144 11.91 -11.44 -8.58
C ALA A 144 10.56 -11.85 -9.21
N PRO A 145 9.93 -10.97 -10.02
CA PRO A 145 10.48 -9.72 -10.56
C PRO A 145 10.21 -8.46 -9.71
N CYS A 146 9.54 -8.58 -8.57
CA CYS A 146 9.00 -7.41 -7.85
C CYS A 146 9.96 -6.72 -6.87
N SER A 147 11.19 -7.21 -6.73
CA SER A 147 12.28 -6.66 -5.91
C SER A 147 12.00 -6.44 -4.41
N HIS A 148 10.90 -6.94 -3.86
CA HIS A 148 10.62 -6.81 -2.44
C HIS A 148 11.57 -7.68 -1.61
N ARG A 149 12.12 -7.09 -0.53
CA ARG A 149 13.16 -7.68 0.32
C ARG A 149 12.61 -8.26 1.62
N SER A 150 13.22 -9.36 2.10
CA SER A 150 12.98 -9.99 3.39
C SER A 150 14.10 -11.00 3.68
N CYS A 151 14.14 -11.61 4.87
CA CYS A 151 15.15 -12.64 5.10
C CYS A 151 14.85 -13.90 4.28
N HIS A 152 15.90 -14.56 3.81
CA HIS A 152 15.81 -15.79 3.04
C HIS A 152 15.00 -16.87 3.76
N GLY A 153 15.10 -16.95 5.10
CA GLY A 153 14.33 -17.88 5.91
C GLY A 153 12.81 -17.67 5.83
N CYS A 154 12.35 -16.42 5.90
CA CYS A 154 10.92 -16.10 5.76
C CYS A 154 10.43 -16.36 4.34
N ILE A 155 11.22 -15.96 3.33
CA ILE A 155 10.88 -16.18 1.92
C ILE A 155 10.73 -17.67 1.61
N THR A 156 11.74 -18.48 1.93
CA THR A 156 11.74 -19.91 1.62
C THR A 156 10.62 -20.65 2.34
N ARG A 157 10.37 -20.36 3.62
CA ARG A 157 9.26 -20.93 4.39
C ARG A 157 7.90 -20.62 3.76
N HIS A 158 7.71 -19.38 3.28
CA HIS A 158 6.48 -18.95 2.62
C HIS A 158 6.26 -19.67 1.28
N LEU A 159 7.33 -19.81 0.48
CA LEU A 159 7.26 -20.46 -0.83
C LEU A 159 6.94 -21.95 -0.77
N LEU A 160 7.10 -22.62 0.37
CA LEU A 160 6.63 -24.01 0.55
C LEU A 160 5.10 -24.15 0.39
N ASN A 161 4.35 -23.10 0.69
CA ASN A 161 2.89 -23.11 0.65
C ASN A 161 2.29 -22.15 -0.40
N CYS A 162 3.04 -21.11 -0.80
CA CYS A 162 2.52 -20.07 -1.68
C CYS A 162 3.62 -19.47 -2.56
N HIS A 163 3.60 -19.74 -3.88
CA HIS A 163 4.58 -19.23 -4.85
C HIS A 163 4.36 -17.75 -5.25
N ARG A 164 3.93 -16.90 -4.32
CA ARG A 164 3.58 -15.51 -4.60
C ARG A 164 4.19 -14.60 -3.54
N CYS A 165 4.69 -13.43 -3.94
CA CYS A 165 5.27 -12.48 -2.99
C CYS A 165 4.24 -12.11 -1.92
N PHE A 166 4.60 -12.13 -0.64
CA PHE A 166 3.66 -11.75 0.42
C PHE A 166 3.33 -10.26 0.39
N PHE A 167 4.25 -9.41 -0.07
CA PHE A 167 4.05 -7.96 -0.19
C PHE A 167 3.21 -7.53 -1.38
N CYS A 168 3.49 -8.06 -2.57
CA CYS A 168 2.85 -7.59 -3.82
C CYS A 168 2.07 -8.67 -4.58
N ASN A 169 2.06 -9.91 -4.08
CA ASN A 169 1.38 -11.05 -4.68
C ASN A 169 1.86 -11.42 -6.08
N ALA A 170 2.89 -10.78 -6.61
CA ALA A 170 3.44 -11.19 -7.89
C ALA A 170 3.81 -12.67 -7.81
N THR A 171 3.56 -13.41 -8.88
CA THR A 171 4.08 -14.77 -9.00
C THR A 171 5.60 -14.69 -8.88
N VAL A 172 6.15 -15.43 -7.92
CA VAL A 172 7.59 -15.43 -7.69
C VAL A 172 8.20 -16.34 -8.74
N LEU A 173 9.11 -15.78 -9.53
CA LEU A 173 9.87 -16.55 -10.51
C LEU A 173 11.16 -17.09 -9.87
N GLU A 174 11.79 -16.28 -9.03
CA GLU A 174 13.04 -16.62 -8.37
C GLU A 174 13.21 -15.81 -7.07
N VAL A 175 14.16 -16.27 -6.25
CA VAL A 175 14.60 -15.61 -5.02
C VAL A 175 16.08 -15.32 -5.15
N ILE A 176 16.45 -14.05 -5.07
CA ILE A 176 17.84 -13.59 -5.21
C ILE A 176 18.35 -13.25 -3.82
N LYS A 177 19.51 -13.79 -3.42
CA LYS A 177 20.19 -13.41 -2.17
C LYS A 177 20.95 -12.10 -2.37
N ILE A 178 20.79 -11.20 -1.43
CA ILE A 178 21.45 -9.89 -1.39
C ILE A 178 22.51 -9.99 -0.29
N GLY A 179 23.72 -10.39 -0.68
CA GLY A 179 24.87 -10.46 0.22
C GLY A 179 26.12 -10.17 -0.59
N LYS A 180 26.90 -9.17 -0.16
CA LYS A 180 28.19 -8.82 -0.78
C LYS A 180 29.11 -10.05 -0.73
N GLU A 181 29.43 -10.60 -1.88
CA GLU A 181 30.59 -11.48 -2.04
C GLU A 181 31.83 -10.59 -2.05
N SER A 182 32.39 -10.32 -0.87
CA SER A 182 33.71 -9.72 -0.74
C SER A 182 34.75 -10.81 -0.94
N ALA A 183 35.31 -10.88 -2.15
CA ALA A 183 36.61 -11.48 -2.39
C ALA A 183 37.72 -10.45 -2.10
#